data_AF-A0A9P1CMZ1-F1
#
_entry.id   AF-A0A9P1CMZ1-F1
#
_cell.length_a   1.000
_cell.length_b   1.000
_cell.length_c   1.000
_cell.angle_alpha   90.00
_cell.angle_beta   90.00
_cell.angle_gamma   90.00
#
_symmetry.space_group_name_H-M   'P 1'
#
loop_
_entity.id
_entity.type
_entity.pdbx_description
1 polymer ?
#
loop_
_entity_poly.entity_id
_entity_poly.type
_entity_poly.pdbx_seq_one_letter_code
_entity_poly.pdbx_strand_id
1 'polypeptide(L)' 'MPKQITEIRQFLQIARRKDARSVKIKKNGTQTKFKIRCSRYLYTLIMTDKGKAETRFKQ' A
#
# COMPACT_ATOMS: atom_id res chain seq x y z
N MET A 1 8.30 11.81 -7.05
CA MET A 1 9.10 10.57 -7.09
C MET A 1 8.39 9.45 -6.33
N PRO A 2 8.30 8.23 -6.89
CA PRO A 2 7.72 7.08 -6.20
C PRO A 2 8.68 6.51 -5.15
N LYS A 3 8.13 5.96 -4.06
CA LYS A 3 8.88 5.23 -3.02
C LYS A 3 8.25 3.86 -2.80
N GLN A 4 9.08 2.83 -2.69
CA GLN A 4 8.61 1.49 -2.34
C GLN A 4 8.64 1.31 -0.82
N ILE A 5 7.62 0.64 -0.29
CA ILE A 5 7.53 0.16 1.08
C ILE A 5 7.62 -1.37 1.03
N THR A 6 8.41 -1.96 1.92
CA THR A 6 8.57 -3.42 2.06
C THR A 6 7.69 -3.98 3.18
N GLU A 7 7.51 -3.22 4.26
CA GLU A 7 6.79 -3.68 5.45
C GLU A 7 5.34 -3.19 5.52
N ILE A 8 4.45 -4.08 5.94
CA ILE A 8 3.02 -3.75 6.11
C ILE A 8 2.77 -2.76 7.26
N ARG A 9 3.57 -2.81 8.33
CA ARG A 9 3.44 -1.89 9.48
C ARG A 9 3.66 -0.45 9.04
N GLN A 10 4.71 -0.22 8.24
CA GLN A 10 5.02 1.09 7.67
C GLN A 10 3.91 1.57 6.72
N PHE A 11 3.32 0.66 5.93
CA PHE A 11 2.17 0.98 5.08
C PHE A 11 0.97 1.48 5.90
N LEU A 12 0.60 0.78 6.98
CA LEU A 12 -0.51 1.18 7.86
C LEU A 12 -0.26 2.52 8.56
N GLN A 13 0.97 2.77 9.00
CA GLN A 13 1.35 4.07 9.57
C GLN A 13 1.20 5.19 8.53
N ILE A 14 1.62 4.95 7.29
CA ILE A 14 1.51 5.95 6.22
C ILE A 14 0.06 6.19 5.81
N ALA A 15 -0.77 5.15 5.79
CA ALA A 15 -2.20 5.27 5.48
C ALA A 15 -2.96 6.14 6.49
N ARG A 16 -2.51 6.17 7.75
CA ARG A 16 -3.12 6.99 8.82
C ARG A 16 -2.61 8.43 8.88
N ARG A 17 -1.60 8.81 8.09
CA ARG A 17 -1.07 10.17 8.10
C ARG A 17 -2.09 11.15 7.52
N LYS A 18 -2.15 12.36 8.09
CA LYS A 18 -3.03 13.45 7.64
C LYS A 18 -2.81 13.86 6.17
N ASP A 19 -1.61 13.63 5.62
CA ASP A 19 -1.28 13.99 4.24
C ASP A 19 -1.57 12.89 3.22
N ALA A 20 -2.04 11.71 3.66
CA ALA A 20 -2.51 10.65 2.77
C ALA A 20 -3.87 11.06 2.17
N ARG A 21 -3.93 11.13 0.83
CA ARG A 21 -5.10 11.63 0.09
C ARG A 21 -5.94 10.50 -0.52
N SER A 22 -5.30 9.45 -1.00
CA SER A 22 -5.99 8.32 -1.61
C SER A 22 -5.14 7.06 -1.63
N VAL A 23 -5.82 5.92 -1.63
CA VAL A 23 -5.20 4.61 -1.80
C VAL A 23 -5.74 3.98 -3.09
N LYS A 24 -4.84 3.56 -3.97
CA LYS A 24 -5.17 2.81 -5.19
C LYS A 24 -4.62 1.40 -5.09
N ILE A 25 -5.47 0.42 -5.31
CA ILE A 25 -5.09 -0.99 -5.35
C ILE A 25 -4.94 -1.39 -6.81
N LYS A 26 -3.75 -1.80 -7.23
CA LYS A 26 -3.48 -2.30 -8.57
C LYS A 26 -3.13 -3.79 -8.50
N LYS A 27 -4.01 -4.63 -9.02
CA LYS A 27 -3.77 -6.07 -9.18
C LYS A 27 -3.02 -6.31 -10.49
N ASN A 28 -1.90 -7.02 -10.41
CA ASN A 28 -1.04 -7.45 -11.52
C ASN A 28 -0.81 -8.97 -11.40
N GLY A 29 -1.70 -9.78 -11.96
CA GLY A 29 -1.57 -11.25 -11.96
C GLY A 29 -1.40 -11.83 -10.56
N THR A 30 -0.16 -12.18 -10.20
CA THR A 30 0.24 -12.70 -8.88
C THR A 30 0.53 -11.62 -7.85
N GLN A 31 0.85 -10.40 -8.28
CA GLN A 31 1.21 -9.28 -7.40
C GLN A 31 0.02 -8.32 -7.21
N THR A 32 -0.16 -7.85 -5.98
CA THR A 32 -1.02 -6.71 -5.69
C THR A 32 -0.17 -5.55 -5.20
N LYS A 33 -0.34 -4.39 -5.83
CA LYS A 33 0.36 -3.14 -5.48
C LYS A 33 -0.61 -2.20 -4.79
N PHE A 34 -0.38 -1.94 -3.51
CA PHE A 34 -1.12 -0.94 -2.75
C PHE A 34 -0.39 0.38 -2.83
N LYS A 35 -1.00 1.39 -3.45
CA LYS A 35 -0.39 2.68 -3.75
C LYS A 35 -1.06 3.78 -2.93
N ILE A 36 -0.36 4.36 -1.96
CA ILE A 36 -0.84 5.50 -1.17
C ILE A 36 -0.30 6.79 -1.76
N ARG A 37 -1.18 7.71 -2.13
CA ARG A 37 -0.81 9.06 -2.55
C ARG A 37 -0.74 9.98 -1.33
N CYS A 38 0.46 10.44 -1.00
CA CYS A 38 0.68 11.52 -0.05
C CYS A 38 0.93 12.84 -0.80
N SER A 39 1.13 13.94 -0.05
CA SER A 39 1.40 15.26 -0.64
C SER A 39 2.66 15.27 -1.53
N ARG A 40 3.76 14.65 -1.08
CA ARG A 40 5.05 14.67 -1.81
C ARG A 40 5.37 13.36 -2.55
N TYR A 41 5.00 12.22 -1.97
CA TYR A 41 5.40 10.91 -2.47
C TYR A 41 4.20 10.03 -2.80
N LEU A 42 4.40 9.13 -3.77
CA LEU A 42 3.53 7.98 -3.99
C LEU A 42 4.22 6.77 -3.37
N TYR A 43 3.66 6.24 -2.31
CA TYR A 43 4.19 5.05 -1.64
C TYR A 43 3.55 3.80 -2.22
N THR A 44 4.34 2.78 -2.52
CA THR A 44 3.84 1.51 -3.06
C THR A 44 4.30 0.34 -2.21
N LEU A 45 3.35 -0.41 -1.64
CA LEU A 45 3.60 -1.73 -1.07
C LEU A 45 3.29 -2.77 -2.15
N ILE A 46 4.26 -3.64 -2.44
CA ILE A 46 4.10 -4.76 -3.38
C ILE A 46 3.93 -6.02 -2.56
N MET A 47 2.89 -6.80 -2.86
CA MET A 47 2.62 -8.04 -2.15
C MET A 47 2.33 -9.15 -3.16
N THR A 48 3.09 -10.22 -3.07
CA THR A 48 3.07 -11.37 -3.99
C THR A 48 2.05 -12.43 -3.59
N ASP A 49 1.54 -12.37 -2.36
CA ASP A 49 0.77 -13.44 -1.74
C ASP A 49 -0.72 -13.06 -1.68
N LYS A 50 -1.55 -13.67 -2.53
CA LYS A 50 -2.98 -13.33 -2.67
C LYS A 50 -3.76 -13.57 -1.38
N GLY A 51 -3.41 -14.61 -0.61
CA GLY A 51 -4.11 -14.98 0.63
C GLY A 51 -3.85 -14.01 1.79
N LYS A 52 -2.64 -13.45 1.89
CA LYS A 52 -2.29 -12.53 2.99
C LYS A 52 -2.91 -11.13 2.82
N ALA A 53 -3.33 -10.78 1.59
CA ALA A 53 -3.91 -9.48 1.28
C ALA A 53 -5.25 -9.24 1.95
N GLU A 54 -6.11 -10.25 1.87
CA GLU A 54 -7.51 -10.06 2.19
C GLU A 54 -7.74 -10.11 3.70
N THR A 55 -6.97 -10.93 4.42
CA THR A 55 -7.09 -11.08 5.88
C THR A 55 -6.52 -9.89 6.66
N ARG A 56 -5.46 -9.23 6.17
CA ARG A 56 -4.73 -8.18 6.93
C ARG A 56 -5.32 -6.77 6.78
N PHE A 57 -6.12 -6.52 5.76
CA PHE A 57 -6.71 -5.19 5.49
C PHE A 57 -8.22 -5.11 5.79
N LYS A 58 -8.84 -6.18 6.27
CA LYS A 58 -10.27 -6.27 6.62
C LYS A 58 -10.57 -6.26 8.14
N GLN A 59 -9.59 -5.99 9.00
CA GLN A 59 -9.84 -5.80 10.44
C GLN A 59 -10.16 -4.35 10.76
#